data_AF-A0A929DWC2-F1
#
_entry.id   AF-A0A929DWC2-F1
#
_cell.length_a   1.000
_cell.length_b   1.000
_cell.length_c   1.000
_cell.angle_alpha   90.00
_cell.angle_beta   90.00
_cell.angle_gamma   90.00
#
_symmetry.space_group_name_H-M   'P 1'
#
loop_
_entity.id
_entity.type
_entity.pdbx_description
1 polymer ?
#
loop_
_entity_poly.entity_id
_entity_poly.type
_entity_poly.pdbx_seq_one_letter_code
_entity_poly.pdbx_strand_id
1 'polypeptide(L)'
;MHERIWNNCLNIIKDNVPSISFRTWFEPIVPLKLENDILTIQVPSPFFYEYLEEQYIDILRKVIKKEMGPEAKLEYNVVMQNNSYNNSKPYTVKFPAKSTKEIKNTPVSVPLDTSENTIRNPFVIPGLKKLDIDPRLNPENSFDNFIEGECNRLARSAGYAVAKNPGGTAFNPLLIYGDSGLGKTHLAQAIGIEVKQLFPEKTVLYVNANKFQTQFVDAIRNNNKNDFLHFYQMIDVLIIDDVHEFAGKEKTQDTFFHIFNHLHQSGKQLILTSDKPPVELQGMESRLLSRFKWGLSADLQAPDFETRMAILKKKTYNDGIELAEEVLEY
;
A
#
# COMPACT_ATOMS: atom_id res chain seq x y z
N MET A 1 -26.81 -5.88 25.96
CA MET A 1 -25.37 -6.13 26.25
C MET A 1 -24.50 -5.19 25.42
N HIS A 2 -24.70 -5.12 24.10
CA HIS A 2 -24.01 -4.19 23.19
C HIS A 2 -24.17 -2.71 23.56
N GLU A 3 -25.38 -2.25 23.95
CA GLU A 3 -25.60 -0.86 24.39
C GLU A 3 -24.76 -0.45 25.59
N ARG A 4 -24.58 -1.36 26.55
CA ARG A 4 -23.80 -1.09 27.77
C ARG A 4 -22.31 -0.97 27.46
N ILE A 5 -21.79 -1.84 26.59
CA ILE A 5 -20.38 -1.80 26.16
C ILE A 5 -20.13 -0.52 25.36
N TRP A 6 -21.02 -0.17 24.43
CA TRP A 6 -20.86 1.05 23.65
C TRP A 6 -20.94 2.31 24.51
N ASN A 7 -21.83 2.37 25.50
CA ASN A 7 -21.88 3.51 26.43
C ASN A 7 -20.60 3.65 27.26
N ASN A 8 -19.96 2.53 27.65
CA ASN A 8 -18.65 2.58 28.28
C ASN A 8 -17.58 3.11 27.31
N CYS A 9 -17.59 2.65 26.06
CA CYS A 9 -16.71 3.16 25.01
C CYS A 9 -16.90 4.67 24.82
N LEU A 10 -18.14 5.15 24.73
CA LEU A 10 -18.46 6.57 24.57
C LEU A 10 -17.93 7.42 25.73
N ASN A 11 -18.01 6.94 26.97
CA ASN A 11 -17.45 7.65 28.12
C ASN A 11 -15.92 7.83 27.99
N ILE A 12 -15.21 6.78 27.58
CA ILE A 12 -13.75 6.85 27.38
C ILE A 12 -13.42 7.77 26.20
N ILE A 13 -14.18 7.70 25.11
CA ILE A 13 -13.96 8.54 23.92
C ILE A 13 -14.20 10.02 24.27
N LYS A 14 -15.21 10.32 25.09
CA LYS A 14 -15.53 11.69 25.53
C LYS A 14 -14.38 12.37 26.27
N ASP A 15 -13.58 11.60 27.01
CA ASP A 15 -12.41 12.11 27.74
C ASP A 15 -11.18 12.29 26.83
N ASN A 16 -11.16 11.68 25.64
CA ASN A 16 -10.02 11.65 24.72
C ASN A 16 -10.22 12.50 23.44
N VAL A 17 -11.41 13.07 23.24
CA VAL A 17 -11.78 13.79 22.02
C VAL A 17 -12.39 15.16 22.39
N PRO A 18 -12.12 16.24 21.61
CA PRO A 18 -12.75 17.54 21.84
C PRO A 18 -14.28 17.46 21.85
N SER A 19 -14.93 18.21 22.76
CA SER A 19 -16.37 18.14 23.03
C SER A 19 -17.25 18.36 21.79
N ILE A 20 -16.80 19.20 20.85
CA ILE A 20 -17.48 19.48 19.58
C ILE A 20 -17.42 18.26 18.66
N SER A 21 -16.24 17.67 18.50
CA SER A 21 -16.06 16.44 17.71
C SER A 21 -16.84 15.25 18.29
N PHE A 22 -16.90 15.14 19.62
CA PHE A 22 -17.69 14.11 20.30
C PHE A 22 -19.18 14.19 19.94
N ARG A 23 -19.78 15.37 20.10
CA ARG A 23 -21.20 15.61 19.79
C ARG A 23 -21.52 15.40 18.32
N THR A 24 -20.63 15.84 17.43
CA THR A 24 -20.87 15.72 15.99
C THR A 24 -20.76 14.28 15.50
N TRP A 25 -19.75 13.52 15.96
CA TRP A 25 -19.37 12.25 15.31
C TRP A 25 -19.73 11.01 16.11
N PHE A 26 -19.78 11.07 17.43
CA PHE A 26 -19.95 9.89 18.29
C PHE A 26 -21.34 9.79 18.91
N GLU A 27 -21.97 10.93 19.22
CA GLU A 27 -23.35 10.98 19.75
C GLU A 27 -24.41 10.40 18.78
N PRO A 28 -24.29 10.56 17.44
CA PRO A 28 -25.25 9.98 16.50
C PRO A 28 -25.09 8.47 16.25
N ILE A 29 -24.07 7.82 16.84
CA ILE A 29 -23.75 6.40 16.57
C ILE A 29 -24.61 5.49 17.44
N VAL A 30 -25.32 4.54 16.81
CA VAL A 30 -26.18 3.59 17.52
C VAL A 30 -25.57 2.18 17.47
N PRO A 31 -25.34 1.50 18.61
CA PRO A 31 -24.84 0.13 18.60
C PRO A 31 -25.96 -0.82 18.16
N LEU A 32 -25.71 -1.67 17.16
CA LEU A 32 -26.74 -2.58 16.63
C LEU A 32 -26.62 -3.98 17.20
N LYS A 33 -25.42 -4.56 17.15
CA LYS A 33 -25.20 -5.97 17.48
C LYS A 33 -23.81 -6.20 18.05
N LEU A 34 -23.72 -7.27 18.84
CA LEU A 34 -22.48 -7.80 19.38
C LEU A 34 -22.54 -9.32 19.28
N GLU A 35 -21.77 -9.89 18.37
CA GLU A 35 -21.68 -11.33 18.12
C GLU A 35 -20.21 -11.71 17.89
N ASN A 36 -19.70 -12.77 18.52
CA ASN A 36 -18.33 -13.28 18.33
C ASN A 36 -17.21 -12.21 18.44
N ASP A 37 -17.24 -11.36 19.46
CA ASP A 37 -16.31 -10.24 19.67
C ASP A 37 -16.28 -9.17 18.56
N ILE A 38 -17.30 -9.16 17.70
CA ILE A 38 -17.52 -8.14 16.69
C ILE A 38 -18.63 -7.20 17.17
N LEU A 39 -18.30 -5.92 17.34
CA LEU A 39 -19.27 -4.87 17.62
C LEU A 39 -19.67 -4.19 16.32
N THR A 40 -20.96 -4.27 15.96
CA THR A 40 -21.52 -3.56 14.81
C THR A 40 -22.19 -2.27 15.25
N ILE A 41 -21.71 -1.13 14.73
CA ILE A 41 -22.25 0.20 15.01
C ILE A 41 -22.92 0.79 13.78
N GLN A 42 -24.01 1.53 13.99
CA GLN A 42 -24.73 2.25 12.96
C GLN A 42 -24.24 3.69 12.86
N VAL A 43 -23.92 4.11 11.65
CA VAL A 43 -23.56 5.50 11.33
C VAL A 43 -24.56 6.10 10.33
N PRO A 44 -24.83 7.42 10.42
CA PRO A 44 -25.93 8.05 9.69
C PRO A 44 -25.66 8.29 8.20
N SER A 45 -24.42 8.23 7.72
CA SER A 45 -24.08 8.42 6.31
C SER A 45 -22.71 7.83 5.94
N PRO A 46 -22.41 7.61 4.65
CA PRO A 46 -21.10 7.13 4.21
C PRO A 46 -19.96 8.08 4.60
N PHE A 47 -20.22 9.39 4.57
CA PHE A 47 -19.28 10.41 5.00
C PHE A 47 -18.92 10.29 6.50
N PHE A 48 -19.86 9.85 7.34
CA PHE A 48 -19.57 9.56 8.75
C PHE A 48 -18.59 8.40 8.91
N TYR A 49 -18.74 7.35 8.11
CA TYR A 49 -17.83 6.23 8.12
C TYR A 49 -16.42 6.65 7.68
N GLU A 50 -16.29 7.33 6.54
CA GLU A 50 -15.00 7.80 6.01
C GLU A 50 -14.27 8.68 7.04
N TYR A 51 -14.98 9.64 7.62
CA TYR A 51 -14.39 10.57 8.58
C TYR A 51 -13.97 9.89 9.90
N LEU A 52 -14.75 8.93 10.40
CA LEU A 52 -14.40 8.16 11.60
C LEU A 52 -13.19 7.26 11.37
N GLU A 53 -13.10 6.61 10.20
CA GLU A 53 -11.94 5.80 9.81
C GLU A 53 -10.67 6.66 9.65
N GLU A 54 -10.76 7.81 9.00
CA GLU A 54 -9.58 8.66 8.78
C GLU A 54 -9.06 9.33 10.06
N GLN A 55 -9.96 9.80 10.93
CA GLN A 55 -9.57 10.68 12.03
C GLN A 55 -9.59 9.99 13.41
N TYR A 56 -10.36 8.92 13.60
CA TYR A 56 -10.64 8.37 14.93
C TYR A 56 -10.49 6.84 15.05
N ILE A 57 -10.05 6.15 14.00
CA ILE A 57 -9.92 4.68 14.01
C ILE A 57 -9.01 4.16 15.14
N ASP A 58 -7.94 4.89 15.45
CA ASP A 58 -7.00 4.49 16.49
C ASP A 58 -7.59 4.55 17.89
N ILE A 59 -8.38 5.60 18.17
CA ILE A 59 -9.11 5.74 19.43
C ILE A 59 -10.19 4.66 19.52
N LEU A 60 -10.97 4.49 18.46
CA LEU A 60 -12.03 3.47 18.41
C LEU A 60 -11.48 2.07 18.68
N ARG A 61 -10.39 1.68 18.00
CA ARG A 61 -9.73 0.38 18.22
C ARG A 61 -9.24 0.19 19.64
N LYS A 62 -8.55 1.20 20.21
CA LYS A 62 -7.99 1.09 21.56
C LYS A 62 -9.09 0.94 22.60
N VAL A 63 -10.17 1.71 22.46
CA VAL A 63 -11.29 1.69 23.40
C VAL A 63 -12.07 0.37 23.29
N ILE A 64 -12.36 -0.09 22.07
CA ILE A 64 -13.07 -1.35 21.85
C ILE A 64 -12.26 -2.55 22.35
N LYS A 65 -10.95 -2.60 22.07
CA LYS A 65 -10.08 -3.67 22.59
C LYS A 65 -9.96 -3.67 24.12
N LYS A 66 -10.04 -2.49 24.74
CA LYS A 66 -10.02 -2.36 26.20
C LYS A 66 -11.29 -2.91 26.85
N GLU A 67 -12.46 -2.69 26.24
CA GLU A 67 -13.75 -3.12 26.81
C GLU A 67 -14.13 -4.57 26.43
N MET A 68 -13.74 -5.04 25.24
CA MET A 68 -14.16 -6.35 24.71
C MET A 68 -13.04 -7.39 24.63
N GLY A 69 -11.77 -6.98 24.79
CA GLY A 69 -10.61 -7.86 24.72
C GLY A 69 -9.78 -7.73 23.43
N PRO A 70 -8.63 -8.41 23.35
CA PRO A 70 -7.63 -8.22 22.29
C PRO A 70 -8.10 -8.60 20.88
N GLU A 71 -9.04 -9.54 20.77
CA GLU A 71 -9.62 -10.03 19.50
C GLU A 71 -10.83 -9.22 19.01
N ALA A 72 -11.17 -8.13 19.70
CA ALA A 72 -12.36 -7.35 19.39
C ALA A 72 -12.24 -6.64 18.03
N LYS A 73 -13.31 -6.74 17.21
CA LYS A 73 -13.42 -6.13 15.89
C LYS A 73 -14.61 -5.16 15.83
N LEU A 74 -14.49 -4.15 14.97
CA LEU A 74 -15.52 -3.14 14.73
C LEU A 74 -16.08 -3.32 13.31
N GLU A 75 -17.39 -3.24 13.16
CA GLU A 75 -18.07 -3.19 11.86
C GLU A 75 -18.99 -1.96 11.81
N TYR A 76 -19.10 -1.35 10.63
CA TYR A 76 -19.98 -0.20 10.41
C TYR A 76 -21.19 -0.61 9.57
N ASN A 77 -22.36 -0.10 9.95
CA ASN A 77 -23.60 -0.19 9.21
C ASN A 77 -24.06 1.24 8.86
N VAL A 78 -24.10 1.58 7.57
CA VAL A 78 -24.45 2.93 7.11
C VAL A 78 -25.92 2.98 6.69
N VAL A 79 -26.70 3.89 7.28
CA VAL A 79 -28.10 4.12 6.87
C VAL A 79 -28.15 5.06 5.67
N MET A 80 -28.65 4.60 4.53
CA MET A 80 -28.95 5.47 3.38
C MET A 80 -30.43 5.83 3.39
N GLN A 81 -30.77 7.12 3.57
CA GLN A 81 -32.15 7.59 3.35
C GLN A 81 -32.36 7.88 1.86
N ASN A 82 -33.20 7.07 1.21
CA ASN A 82 -33.70 7.38 -0.12
C ASN A 82 -34.74 8.51 -0.03
N ASN A 83 -34.40 9.69 -0.55
CA ASN A 83 -35.39 10.69 -0.92
C ASN A 83 -36.10 10.24 -2.21
N SER A 84 -37.02 9.27 -2.09
CA SER A 84 -38.25 9.15 -2.90
C SER A 84 -38.99 7.83 -2.62
N TYR A 85 -40.21 7.99 -2.08
CA TYR A 85 -41.39 7.09 -2.11
C TYR A 85 -41.29 5.61 -1.66
N ASN A 86 -41.98 5.36 -0.53
CA ASN A 86 -42.71 4.14 -0.11
C ASN A 86 -41.95 2.89 0.37
N ASN A 87 -42.11 2.61 1.68
CA ASN A 87 -42.20 1.29 2.33
C ASN A 87 -41.35 0.13 1.77
N SER A 88 -40.02 0.26 1.83
CA SER A 88 -39.14 -0.89 1.87
C SER A 88 -38.06 -0.66 2.93
N LYS A 89 -37.73 -1.72 3.66
CA LYS A 89 -36.79 -1.72 4.80
C LYS A 89 -35.49 -1.00 4.39
N PRO A 90 -34.85 -0.23 5.30
CA PRO A 90 -33.57 0.40 5.01
C PRO A 90 -32.57 -0.67 4.56
N TYR A 91 -31.99 -0.47 3.38
CA TYR A 91 -30.93 -1.33 2.85
C TYR A 91 -29.67 -1.07 3.67
N THR A 92 -29.13 -2.09 4.33
CA THR A 92 -27.96 -1.97 5.19
C THR A 92 -26.74 -2.50 4.45
N VAL A 93 -25.77 -1.64 4.21
CA VAL A 93 -24.46 -2.02 3.67
C VAL A 93 -23.51 -2.31 4.82
N LYS A 94 -22.82 -3.46 4.78
CA LYS A 94 -21.76 -3.80 5.74
C LYS A 94 -20.40 -3.38 5.17
N PHE A 95 -19.70 -2.52 5.89
CA PHE A 95 -18.29 -2.21 5.61
C PHE A 95 -17.38 -2.90 6.64
N PRO A 96 -16.35 -3.66 6.22
CA PRO A 96 -15.32 -4.12 7.14
C PRO A 96 -14.46 -2.93 7.61
N ALA A 97 -14.11 -2.86 8.89
CA ALA A 97 -13.15 -1.86 9.37
C ALA A 97 -11.78 -2.05 8.71
N LYS A 98 -11.24 -0.99 8.10
CA LYS A 98 -9.98 -1.05 7.33
C LYS A 98 -8.78 -1.12 8.28
N SER A 99 -8.15 -2.29 8.41
CA SER A 99 -6.90 -2.46 9.17
C SER A 99 -5.70 -1.82 8.48
N THR A 100 -5.67 -0.50 8.37
CA THR A 100 -4.46 0.25 8.02
C THR A 100 -3.52 0.23 9.23
N LYS A 101 -2.51 -0.65 9.23
CA LYS A 101 -1.28 -0.40 9.99
C LYS A 101 -0.59 0.78 9.29
N GLU A 102 -0.05 1.74 10.03
CA GLU A 102 0.65 2.89 9.42
C GLU A 102 1.83 2.41 8.55
N ILE A 103 1.71 2.57 7.23
CA ILE A 103 2.78 2.24 6.26
C ILE A 103 3.67 3.48 6.13
N LYS A 104 4.61 3.67 7.06
CA LYS A 104 5.58 4.78 7.05
C LYS A 104 7.01 4.26 7.15
N ASN A 105 7.96 4.86 6.43
CA ASN A 105 9.36 4.52 6.61
C ASN A 105 9.92 5.10 7.91
N THR A 106 10.90 4.41 8.49
CA THR A 106 11.75 4.99 9.52
C THR A 106 12.72 5.97 8.85
N PRO A 107 12.91 7.19 9.37
CA PRO A 107 13.78 8.17 8.72
C PRO A 107 15.21 7.67 8.57
N VAL A 108 15.78 7.80 7.37
CA VAL A 108 17.13 7.32 7.05
C VAL A 108 18.13 8.46 7.22
N SER A 109 19.29 8.17 7.80
CA SER A 109 20.36 9.15 7.96
C SER A 109 21.18 9.29 6.67
N VAL A 110 21.19 10.50 6.08
CA VAL A 110 21.99 10.82 4.89
C VAL A 110 23.18 11.71 5.30
N PRO A 111 24.44 11.38 4.95
CA PRO A 111 25.55 12.33 5.05
C PRO A 111 25.40 13.40 3.97
N LEU A 112 25.17 14.66 4.36
CA LEU A 112 25.26 15.81 3.45
C LEU A 112 26.58 16.52 3.66
N ASP A 113 27.35 16.72 2.59
CA ASP A 113 28.50 17.63 2.57
C ASP A 113 28.01 19.07 2.72
N THR A 114 27.91 19.52 3.97
CA THR A 114 27.56 20.90 4.30
C THR A 114 28.84 21.69 4.46
N SER A 115 29.26 22.34 3.37
CA SER A 115 30.28 23.39 3.41
C SER A 115 29.71 24.64 4.08
N GLU A 116 29.53 24.62 5.40
CA GLU A 116 29.38 25.84 6.20
C GLU A 116 29.76 25.57 7.68
N ASN A 117 30.88 26.18 8.07
CA ASN A 117 31.45 26.17 9.41
C ASN A 117 30.48 26.77 10.44
N THR A 118 30.07 25.99 11.43
CA THR A 118 30.18 26.36 12.86
C THR A 118 30.00 25.11 13.73
N ILE A 119 31.10 24.60 14.27
CA ILE A 119 31.10 23.50 15.23
C ILE A 119 30.49 24.02 16.54
N ARG A 120 29.28 23.55 16.88
CA ARG A 120 28.79 23.55 18.26
C ARG A 120 28.32 22.14 18.58
N ASN A 121 29.13 21.47 19.41
CA ASN A 121 28.94 20.17 20.05
C ASN A 121 29.67 18.97 19.38
N PRO A 122 30.71 18.39 20.02
CA PRO A 122 31.47 17.24 19.50
C PRO A 122 30.70 15.91 19.42
N PHE A 123 29.43 15.88 19.84
CA PHE A 123 28.53 14.72 19.68
C PHE A 123 27.40 14.94 18.65
N VAL A 124 27.36 16.10 17.99
CA VAL A 124 26.39 16.40 16.94
C VAL A 124 27.18 16.42 15.64
N ILE A 125 27.12 15.35 14.85
CA ILE A 125 27.73 15.32 13.52
C ILE A 125 26.97 16.35 12.66
N PRO A 126 27.56 17.52 12.33
CA PRO A 126 26.92 18.48 11.45
C PRO A 126 26.81 17.83 10.07
N GLY A 127 25.59 17.69 9.54
CA GLY A 127 25.37 17.12 8.21
C GLY A 127 24.47 15.88 8.14
N LEU A 128 24.06 15.28 9.25
CA LEU A 128 23.07 14.19 9.25
C LEU A 128 21.65 14.76 9.33
N LYS A 129 21.02 15.02 8.17
CA LYS A 129 19.56 15.19 8.12
C LYS A 129 18.91 13.81 8.02
N LYS A 130 17.93 13.54 8.88
CA LYS A 130 17.05 12.38 8.75
C LYS A 130 16.10 12.64 7.59
N LEU A 131 16.28 11.93 6.48
CA LEU A 131 15.38 12.01 5.34
C LEU A 131 14.19 11.09 5.62
N ASP A 132 13.00 11.69 5.72
CA ASP A 132 11.75 10.95 5.75
C ASP A 132 11.36 10.61 4.31
N ILE A 133 11.35 9.31 3.99
CA ILE A 133 11.07 8.81 2.65
C ILE A 133 9.68 8.22 2.68
N ASP A 134 8.70 8.87 2.06
CA ASP A 134 7.37 8.27 1.89
C ASP A 134 7.47 6.99 1.03
N PRO A 135 7.01 5.82 1.53
CA PRO A 135 6.98 4.59 0.74
C PRO A 135 6.15 4.68 -0.55
N ARG A 136 5.17 5.59 -0.62
CA ARG A 136 4.22 5.74 -1.74
C ARG A 136 3.44 4.47 -2.07
N LEU A 137 3.10 3.69 -1.05
CA LEU A 137 2.33 2.46 -1.18
C LEU A 137 0.85 2.75 -0.93
N ASN A 138 -0.04 2.25 -1.79
CA ASN A 138 -1.48 2.34 -1.57
C ASN A 138 -1.94 1.17 -0.68
N PRO A 139 -2.47 1.41 0.53
CA PRO A 139 -2.90 0.35 1.45
C PRO A 139 -3.92 -0.64 0.87
N GLU A 140 -4.71 -0.22 -0.11
CA GLU A 140 -5.72 -1.06 -0.78
C GLU A 140 -5.07 -2.16 -1.64
N ASN A 141 -3.83 -1.94 -2.12
CA ASN A 141 -3.08 -2.87 -2.94
C ASN A 141 -2.34 -3.91 -2.09
N SER A 142 -3.01 -4.53 -1.13
CA SER A 142 -2.43 -5.57 -0.25
C SER A 142 -2.61 -6.97 -0.83
N PHE A 143 -1.87 -7.95 -0.29
CA PHE A 143 -2.06 -9.36 -0.66
C PHE A 143 -3.44 -9.92 -0.29
N ASP A 144 -4.07 -9.38 0.76
CA ASP A 144 -5.42 -9.77 1.20
C ASP A 144 -6.50 -9.38 0.17
N ASN A 145 -6.24 -8.31 -0.58
CA ASN A 145 -7.08 -7.84 -1.67
C ASN A 145 -6.65 -8.40 -3.04
N PHE A 146 -5.54 -9.14 -3.11
CA PHE A 146 -5.06 -9.77 -4.34
C PHE A 146 -5.47 -11.25 -4.39
N ILE A 147 -6.58 -11.52 -5.07
CA ILE A 147 -7.15 -12.86 -5.22
C ILE A 147 -6.21 -13.75 -6.04
N GLU A 148 -5.88 -14.91 -5.47
CA GLU A 148 -5.09 -15.93 -6.16
C GLU A 148 -5.95 -16.72 -7.14
N GLY A 149 -5.40 -16.95 -8.33
CA GLY A 149 -5.89 -17.92 -9.30
C GLY A 149 -4.73 -18.54 -10.06
N GLU A 150 -4.98 -19.55 -10.91
CA GLU A 150 -3.92 -20.18 -11.72
C GLU A 150 -3.13 -19.14 -12.55
N CYS A 151 -3.82 -18.11 -13.06
CA CYS A 151 -3.24 -17.06 -13.90
C CYS A 151 -2.22 -16.15 -13.22
N ASN A 152 -2.15 -16.15 -11.89
CA ASN A 152 -1.27 -15.27 -11.11
C ASN A 152 -0.52 -15.98 -9.97
N ARG A 153 -0.73 -17.29 -9.80
CA ARG A 153 -0.18 -18.08 -8.69
C ARG A 153 1.34 -17.99 -8.57
N LEU A 154 2.05 -18.12 -9.69
CA LEU A 154 3.53 -18.08 -9.70
C LEU A 154 4.04 -16.72 -9.21
N ALA A 155 3.56 -15.64 -9.82
CA ALA A 155 3.95 -14.28 -9.47
C ALA A 155 3.59 -13.95 -8.01
N ARG A 156 2.39 -14.34 -7.57
CA ARG A 156 1.93 -14.13 -6.19
C ARG A 156 2.80 -14.88 -5.18
N SER A 157 3.08 -16.16 -5.44
CA SER A 157 3.90 -17.00 -4.56
C SER A 157 5.34 -16.50 -4.48
N ALA A 158 5.92 -16.10 -5.61
CA ALA A 158 7.23 -15.46 -5.65
C ALA A 158 7.24 -14.13 -4.89
N GLY A 159 6.17 -13.34 -5.04
CA GLY A 159 5.97 -12.10 -4.28
C GLY A 159 6.00 -12.32 -2.77
N TYR A 160 5.30 -13.34 -2.25
CA TYR A 160 5.37 -13.70 -0.83
C TYR A 160 6.77 -14.13 -0.39
N ALA A 161 7.48 -14.92 -1.22
CA ALA A 161 8.84 -15.33 -0.91
C ALA A 161 9.79 -14.12 -0.85
N VAL A 162 9.67 -13.19 -1.80
CA VAL A 162 10.39 -11.91 -1.80
C VAL A 162 10.03 -11.08 -0.56
N ALA A 163 8.76 -11.01 -0.19
CA ALA A 163 8.34 -10.21 0.97
C ALA A 163 8.90 -10.73 2.29
N LYS A 164 9.01 -12.06 2.44
CA LYS A 164 9.56 -12.71 3.65
C LYS A 164 11.09 -12.66 3.74
N ASN A 165 11.79 -12.56 2.61
CA ASN A 165 13.26 -12.48 2.59
C ASN A 165 13.76 -11.53 1.49
N PRO A 166 13.49 -10.21 1.60
CA PRO A 166 13.75 -9.25 0.52
C PRO A 166 15.25 -9.12 0.26
N GLY A 167 15.65 -9.42 -0.98
CA GLY A 167 17.03 -9.40 -1.47
C GLY A 167 17.80 -10.71 -1.26
N GLY A 168 17.28 -11.63 -0.44
CA GLY A 168 17.93 -12.91 -0.11
C GLY A 168 17.40 -14.12 -0.88
N THR A 169 16.37 -13.96 -1.71
CA THR A 169 15.86 -15.03 -2.57
C THR A 169 16.59 -15.05 -3.92
N ALA A 170 16.40 -16.13 -4.69
CA ALA A 170 16.81 -16.17 -6.09
C ALA A 170 16.00 -15.22 -7.00
N PHE A 171 14.96 -14.55 -6.46
CA PHE A 171 14.05 -13.68 -7.20
C PHE A 171 14.48 -12.21 -7.09
N ASN A 172 15.77 -11.94 -7.28
CA ASN A 172 16.31 -10.58 -7.31
C ASN A 172 17.04 -10.33 -8.64
N PRO A 173 16.49 -9.51 -9.55
CA PRO A 173 15.21 -8.82 -9.42
C PRO A 173 14.00 -9.77 -9.57
N LEU A 174 12.85 -9.34 -9.08
CA LEU A 174 11.55 -9.90 -9.47
C LEU A 174 10.93 -8.99 -10.53
N LEU A 175 10.76 -9.50 -11.75
CA LEU A 175 10.03 -8.82 -12.82
C LEU A 175 8.64 -9.44 -12.96
N ILE A 176 7.60 -8.61 -12.84
CA ILE A 176 6.21 -8.99 -13.07
C ILE A 176 5.77 -8.39 -14.40
N TYR A 177 5.30 -9.21 -15.33
CA TYR A 177 4.85 -8.70 -16.62
C TYR A 177 3.52 -9.30 -17.08
N GLY A 178 2.85 -8.62 -18.01
CA GLY A 178 1.55 -9.04 -18.55
C GLY A 178 0.77 -7.84 -19.07
N ASP A 179 -0.35 -8.07 -19.73
CA ASP A 179 -1.18 -7.01 -20.29
C ASP A 179 -1.71 -6.02 -19.24
N SER A 180 -2.24 -4.89 -19.71
CA SER A 180 -2.85 -3.89 -18.84
C SER A 180 -4.04 -4.46 -18.06
N GLY A 181 -4.21 -4.01 -16.81
CA GLY A 181 -5.33 -4.44 -15.96
C GLY A 181 -5.20 -5.81 -15.28
N LEU A 182 -4.09 -6.53 -15.46
CA LEU A 182 -3.90 -7.86 -14.85
C LEU A 182 -3.36 -7.84 -13.41
N GLY A 183 -3.23 -6.66 -12.81
CA GLY A 183 -2.84 -6.53 -11.39
C GLY A 183 -1.33 -6.42 -11.13
N LYS A 184 -0.51 -6.08 -12.13
CA LYS A 184 0.94 -5.87 -11.98
C LYS A 184 1.29 -4.88 -10.85
N THR A 185 0.74 -3.68 -10.94
CA THR A 185 0.92 -2.60 -9.94
C THR A 185 0.42 -3.04 -8.56
N HIS A 186 -0.74 -3.70 -8.49
CA HIS A 186 -1.30 -4.20 -7.23
C HIS A 186 -0.31 -5.17 -6.59
N LEU A 187 0.11 -6.21 -7.32
CA LEU A 187 1.01 -7.23 -6.78
C LEU A 187 2.37 -6.64 -6.36
N ALA A 188 2.95 -5.75 -7.16
CA ALA A 188 4.22 -5.09 -6.83
C ALA A 188 4.10 -4.26 -5.53
N GLN A 189 3.02 -3.50 -5.36
CA GLN A 189 2.77 -2.75 -4.14
C GLN A 189 2.42 -3.67 -2.95
N ALA A 190 1.71 -4.77 -3.16
CA ALA A 190 1.39 -5.76 -2.12
C ALA A 190 2.65 -6.34 -1.50
N ILE A 191 3.66 -6.65 -2.33
CA ILE A 191 4.97 -7.08 -1.87
C ILE A 191 5.62 -5.99 -1.01
N GLY A 192 5.60 -4.73 -1.46
CA GLY A 192 6.14 -3.61 -0.69
C GLY A 192 5.46 -3.41 0.67
N ILE A 193 4.15 -3.55 0.71
CA ILE A 193 3.34 -3.45 1.94
C ILE A 193 3.71 -4.58 2.89
N GLU A 194 3.74 -5.82 2.41
CA GLU A 194 4.09 -7.00 3.20
C GLU A 194 5.51 -6.91 3.77
N VAL A 195 6.48 -6.50 2.93
CA VAL A 195 7.85 -6.20 3.41
C VAL A 195 7.80 -5.19 4.54
N LYS A 196 7.04 -4.11 4.40
CA LYS A 196 7.02 -3.05 5.41
C LYS A 196 6.36 -3.49 6.71
N GLN A 197 5.37 -4.39 6.63
CA GLN A 197 4.73 -4.97 7.80
C GLN A 197 5.64 -5.96 8.53
N LEU A 198 6.45 -6.75 7.81
CA LEU A 198 7.38 -7.73 8.37
C LEU A 198 8.71 -7.12 8.83
N PHE A 199 9.18 -6.09 8.13
CA PHE A 199 10.45 -5.40 8.33
C PHE A 199 10.25 -3.88 8.42
N PRO A 200 9.70 -3.35 9.54
CA PRO A 200 9.42 -1.92 9.70
C PRO A 200 10.67 -1.02 9.58
N GLU A 201 11.86 -1.57 9.76
CA GLU A 201 13.15 -0.87 9.63
C GLU A 201 13.60 -0.72 8.17
N LYS A 202 13.13 -1.57 7.25
CA LYS A 202 13.52 -1.50 5.84
C LYS A 202 12.87 -0.31 5.16
N THR A 203 13.65 0.39 4.35
CA THR A 203 13.20 1.51 3.52
C THR A 203 12.63 0.97 2.22
N VAL A 204 11.31 1.06 2.07
CA VAL A 204 10.59 0.66 0.84
C VAL A 204 10.26 1.92 0.04
N LEU A 205 10.44 1.88 -1.28
CA LEU A 205 10.04 2.97 -2.18
C LEU A 205 9.36 2.40 -3.43
N TYR A 206 8.12 2.85 -3.66
CA TYR A 206 7.41 2.68 -4.93
C TYR A 206 7.54 3.94 -5.79
N VAL A 207 7.86 3.75 -7.07
CA VAL A 207 7.90 4.83 -8.05
C VAL A 207 7.55 4.29 -9.45
N ASN A 208 6.74 5.04 -10.18
CA ASN A 208 6.46 4.77 -11.60
C ASN A 208 7.64 5.26 -12.46
N ALA A 209 7.95 4.56 -13.56
CA ALA A 209 9.04 4.86 -14.47
C ALA A 209 9.01 6.32 -15.00
N ASN A 210 7.84 6.86 -15.35
CA ASN A 210 7.68 8.27 -15.74
C ASN A 210 8.17 9.23 -14.65
N LYS A 211 7.78 8.95 -13.40
CA LYS A 211 8.17 9.77 -12.25
C LYS A 211 9.67 9.69 -12.00
N PHE A 212 10.26 8.50 -12.12
CA PHE A 212 11.71 8.32 -12.05
C PHE A 212 12.43 9.14 -13.13
N GLN A 213 11.96 9.07 -14.38
CA GLN A 213 12.51 9.85 -15.49
C GLN A 213 12.42 11.36 -15.21
N THR A 214 11.26 11.84 -14.76
CA THR A 214 11.04 13.26 -14.44
C THR A 214 12.00 13.73 -13.36
N GLN A 215 12.09 12.98 -12.24
CA GLN A 215 13.03 13.28 -11.15
C GLN A 215 14.49 13.30 -11.61
N PHE A 216 14.87 12.38 -12.51
CA PHE A 216 16.21 12.33 -13.07
C PHE A 216 16.52 13.56 -13.94
N VAL A 217 15.58 13.97 -14.80
CA VAL A 217 15.73 15.17 -15.63
C VAL A 217 15.88 16.42 -14.75
N ASP A 218 15.08 16.54 -13.70
CA ASP A 218 15.16 17.65 -12.76
C ASP A 218 16.49 17.66 -11.99
N ALA A 219 16.98 16.48 -11.58
CA ALA A 219 18.28 16.35 -10.92
C ALA A 219 19.45 16.78 -11.83
N ILE A 220 19.39 16.46 -13.12
CA ILE A 220 20.40 16.97 -14.08
C ILE A 220 20.31 18.49 -14.20
N ARG A 221 19.10 19.05 -14.37
CA ARG A 221 18.90 20.50 -14.53
C ARG A 221 19.43 21.29 -13.33
N ASN A 222 19.28 20.74 -12.13
CA ASN A 222 19.73 21.35 -10.88
C ASN A 222 21.16 20.97 -10.47
N ASN A 223 21.89 20.23 -11.32
CA ASN A 223 23.24 19.72 -11.04
C ASN A 223 23.37 18.81 -9.79
N ASN A 224 22.28 18.14 -9.40
CA ASN A 224 22.17 17.27 -8.23
C ASN A 224 22.08 15.77 -8.62
N LYS A 225 22.77 15.38 -9.71
CA LYS A 225 22.75 13.98 -10.20
C LYS A 225 23.29 12.99 -9.16
N ASN A 226 24.32 13.38 -8.40
CA ASN A 226 24.92 12.52 -7.38
C ASN A 226 23.95 12.27 -6.22
N ASP A 227 23.26 13.30 -5.75
CA ASP A 227 22.23 13.17 -4.70
C ASP A 227 21.10 12.24 -5.15
N PHE A 228 20.68 12.34 -6.41
CA PHE A 228 19.70 11.43 -7.00
C PHE A 228 20.18 9.97 -6.95
N LEU A 229 21.43 9.70 -7.33
CA LEU A 229 22.02 8.36 -7.27
C LEU A 229 22.06 7.85 -5.82
N HIS A 230 22.60 8.65 -4.90
CA HIS A 230 22.71 8.27 -3.49
C HIS A 230 21.35 8.00 -2.86
N PHE A 231 20.35 8.84 -3.14
CA PHE A 231 18.98 8.64 -2.66
C PHE A 231 18.45 7.24 -3.03
N TYR A 232 18.54 6.85 -4.31
CA TYR A 232 18.07 5.55 -4.76
C TYR A 232 18.93 4.39 -4.26
N GLN A 233 20.24 4.59 -4.07
CA GLN A 233 21.16 3.56 -3.54
C GLN A 233 20.92 3.22 -2.07
N MET A 234 20.26 4.11 -1.32
CA MET A 234 19.93 3.90 0.10
C MET A 234 18.67 3.05 0.32
N ILE A 235 17.86 2.82 -0.72
CA ILE A 235 16.58 2.10 -0.62
C ILE A 235 16.82 0.59 -0.44
N ASP A 236 16.13 -0.03 0.54
CA ASP A 236 16.21 -1.46 0.82
C ASP A 236 15.39 -2.30 -0.15
N VAL A 237 14.21 -1.81 -0.52
CA VAL A 237 13.31 -2.43 -1.49
C VAL A 237 12.81 -1.36 -2.46
N LEU A 238 13.30 -1.44 -3.70
CA LEU A 238 12.92 -0.51 -4.76
C LEU A 238 11.93 -1.18 -5.71
N ILE A 239 10.74 -0.59 -5.82
CA ILE A 239 9.70 -1.01 -6.75
C ILE A 239 9.62 0.02 -7.88
N ILE A 240 9.95 -0.39 -9.11
CA ILE A 240 9.76 0.44 -10.31
C ILE A 240 8.59 -0.12 -11.11
N ASP A 241 7.51 0.67 -11.21
CA ASP A 241 6.36 0.35 -12.05
C ASP A 241 6.61 0.78 -13.49
N ASP A 242 6.08 0.02 -14.46
CA ASP A 242 6.06 0.33 -15.89
C ASP A 242 7.44 0.58 -16.52
N VAL A 243 8.42 -0.29 -16.26
CA VAL A 243 9.81 -0.13 -16.75
C VAL A 243 9.94 -0.09 -18.28
N HIS A 244 8.91 -0.51 -19.01
CA HIS A 244 8.83 -0.40 -20.46
C HIS A 244 8.85 1.06 -20.94
N GLU A 245 8.44 2.02 -20.10
CA GLU A 245 8.51 3.45 -20.41
C GLU A 245 9.95 3.99 -20.52
N PHE A 246 10.96 3.27 -20.03
CA PHE A 246 12.36 3.65 -20.23
C PHE A 246 12.82 3.50 -21.68
N ALA A 247 12.05 2.84 -22.55
CA ALA A 247 12.38 2.64 -23.96
C ALA A 247 12.75 3.97 -24.66
N GLY A 248 13.91 3.98 -25.33
CA GLY A 248 14.43 5.15 -26.04
C GLY A 248 14.94 6.29 -25.13
N LYS A 249 14.96 6.11 -23.80
CA LYS A 249 15.48 7.09 -22.82
C LYS A 249 16.89 6.71 -22.35
N GLU A 250 17.86 6.72 -23.27
CA GLU A 250 19.23 6.21 -23.04
C GLU A 250 19.88 6.73 -21.75
N LYS A 251 19.84 8.05 -21.47
CA LYS A 251 20.43 8.62 -20.25
C LYS A 251 19.75 8.13 -18.96
N THR A 252 18.43 7.95 -18.99
CA THR A 252 17.65 7.41 -17.87
C THR A 252 17.98 5.94 -17.67
N GLN A 253 18.06 5.17 -18.75
CA GLN A 253 18.45 3.77 -18.73
C GLN A 253 19.86 3.57 -18.15
N ASP A 254 20.83 4.36 -18.58
CA ASP A 254 22.21 4.31 -18.05
C ASP A 254 22.25 4.60 -16.54
N THR A 255 21.53 5.62 -16.09
CA THR A 255 21.46 5.96 -14.66
C THR A 255 20.76 4.87 -13.85
N PHE A 256 19.65 4.33 -14.36
CA PHE A 256 18.95 3.23 -13.73
C PHE A 256 19.82 1.95 -13.69
N PHE A 257 20.60 1.68 -14.73
CA PHE A 257 21.56 0.57 -14.75
C PHE A 257 22.56 0.65 -13.61
N HIS A 258 23.08 1.84 -13.30
CA HIS A 258 23.99 2.04 -12.17
C HIS A 258 23.31 1.82 -10.81
N ILE A 259 22.09 2.34 -10.62
CA ILE A 259 21.28 2.13 -9.41
C ILE A 259 20.99 0.63 -9.23
N PHE A 260 20.50 -0.02 -10.29
CA PHE A 260 20.19 -1.44 -10.30
C PHE A 260 21.39 -2.28 -9.85
N ASN A 261 22.57 -2.06 -10.44
CA ASN A 261 23.79 -2.79 -10.08
C ASN A 261 24.10 -2.69 -8.60
N HIS A 262 24.12 -1.45 -8.10
CA HIS A 262 24.49 -1.18 -6.72
C HIS A 262 23.53 -1.86 -5.75
N LEU A 263 22.22 -1.72 -5.98
CA LEU A 263 21.20 -2.34 -5.16
C LEU A 263 21.30 -3.87 -5.19
N HIS A 264 21.44 -4.47 -6.37
CA HIS A 264 21.57 -5.91 -6.53
C HIS A 264 22.81 -6.47 -5.82
N GLN A 265 23.99 -5.85 -6.02
CA GLN A 265 25.25 -6.24 -5.38
C GLN A 265 25.22 -6.07 -3.86
N SER A 266 24.45 -5.10 -3.36
CA SER A 266 24.27 -4.84 -1.93
C SER A 266 23.19 -5.72 -1.28
N GLY A 267 22.62 -6.69 -2.01
CA GLY A 267 21.56 -7.56 -1.52
C GLY A 267 20.23 -6.81 -1.24
N LYS A 268 20.02 -5.66 -1.87
CA LYS A 268 18.78 -4.88 -1.79
C LYS A 268 17.79 -5.45 -2.80
N GLN A 269 16.50 -5.43 -2.48
CA GLN A 269 15.48 -6.04 -3.34
C GLN A 269 15.06 -5.09 -4.48
N LEU A 270 15.04 -5.62 -5.70
CA LEU A 270 14.49 -4.94 -6.87
C LEU A 270 13.20 -5.65 -7.31
N ILE A 271 12.12 -4.89 -7.47
CA ILE A 271 10.85 -5.36 -8.02
C ILE A 271 10.50 -4.44 -9.19
N LEU A 272 10.24 -5.04 -10.35
CA LEU A 272 9.98 -4.31 -11.58
C LEU A 272 8.65 -4.78 -12.16
N THR A 273 7.91 -3.89 -12.80
CA THR A 273 6.76 -4.29 -13.62
C THR A 273 6.91 -3.86 -15.07
N SER A 274 6.25 -4.57 -15.97
CA SER A 274 6.30 -4.28 -17.40
C SER A 274 5.04 -4.78 -18.12
N ASP A 275 4.60 -4.11 -19.18
CA ASP A 275 3.53 -4.64 -20.04
C ASP A 275 4.00 -5.81 -20.90
N LYS A 276 5.31 -5.89 -21.16
CA LYS A 276 5.91 -6.89 -22.06
C LYS A 276 7.03 -7.66 -21.38
N PRO A 277 7.30 -8.91 -21.79
CA PRO A 277 8.45 -9.66 -21.31
C PRO A 277 9.77 -8.98 -21.74
N PRO A 278 10.90 -9.21 -21.03
CA PRO A 278 12.19 -8.57 -21.34
C PRO A 278 12.64 -8.66 -22.78
N VAL A 279 12.36 -9.78 -23.46
CA VAL A 279 12.77 -10.01 -24.84
C VAL A 279 12.01 -9.16 -25.86
N GLU A 280 10.86 -8.61 -25.49
CA GLU A 280 9.99 -7.81 -26.35
C GLU A 280 10.07 -6.30 -26.06
N LEU A 281 10.88 -5.88 -25.10
CA LEU A 281 11.09 -4.48 -24.76
C LEU A 281 11.99 -3.78 -25.77
N GLN A 282 11.40 -3.37 -26.90
CA GLN A 282 12.07 -2.58 -27.92
C GLN A 282 12.54 -1.23 -27.37
N GLY A 283 13.73 -0.79 -27.76
CA GLY A 283 14.31 0.48 -27.29
C GLY A 283 14.94 0.41 -25.89
N MET A 284 15.00 -0.76 -25.26
CA MET A 284 15.79 -1.00 -24.05
C MET A 284 17.19 -1.50 -24.40
N GLU A 285 18.19 -1.02 -23.66
CA GLU A 285 19.58 -1.47 -23.81
C GLU A 285 19.73 -2.95 -23.45
N SER A 286 20.49 -3.69 -24.27
CA SER A 286 20.73 -5.13 -24.12
C SER A 286 21.28 -5.52 -22.74
N ARG A 287 22.10 -4.63 -22.15
CA ARG A 287 22.64 -4.83 -20.79
C ARG A 287 21.53 -4.80 -19.74
N LEU A 288 20.55 -3.90 -19.82
CA LEU A 288 19.42 -3.87 -18.88
C LEU A 288 18.53 -5.09 -19.05
N LEU A 289 18.25 -5.50 -20.30
CA LEU A 289 17.47 -6.71 -20.57
C LEU A 289 18.11 -7.97 -19.98
N SER A 290 19.45 -8.03 -20.01
CA SER A 290 20.19 -9.12 -19.37
C SER A 290 20.04 -9.13 -17.85
N ARG A 291 19.89 -7.95 -17.23
CA ARG A 291 19.69 -7.80 -15.78
C ARG A 291 18.30 -8.16 -15.32
N PHE A 292 17.29 -7.85 -16.11
CA PHE A 292 15.92 -8.26 -15.82
C PHE A 292 15.77 -9.78 -15.76
N LYS A 293 16.67 -10.50 -16.44
CA LYS A 293 16.75 -11.97 -16.45
C LYS A 293 17.60 -12.58 -15.33
N TRP A 294 18.21 -11.77 -14.45
CA TRP A 294 19.08 -12.30 -13.37
C TRP A 294 18.29 -13.00 -12.25
N GLY A 295 17.02 -12.65 -12.08
CA GLY A 295 16.14 -13.28 -11.09
C GLY A 295 14.94 -13.93 -11.77
N LEU A 296 13.76 -13.73 -11.20
CA LEU A 296 12.54 -14.32 -11.73
C LEU A 296 11.79 -13.30 -12.60
N SER A 297 11.43 -13.72 -13.82
CA SER A 297 10.41 -13.05 -14.62
C SER A 297 9.14 -13.89 -14.55
N ALA A 298 8.07 -13.33 -13.98
CA ALA A 298 6.79 -14.01 -13.81
C ALA A 298 5.71 -13.28 -14.62
N ASP A 299 4.95 -14.05 -15.41
CA ASP A 299 3.81 -13.55 -16.15
C ASP A 299 2.55 -13.49 -15.29
N LEU A 300 1.71 -12.50 -15.57
CA LEU A 300 0.31 -12.43 -15.16
C LEU A 300 -0.54 -12.63 -16.39
N GLN A 301 -1.47 -13.56 -16.31
CA GLN A 301 -2.39 -13.89 -17.39
C GLN A 301 -3.82 -13.44 -17.06
N ALA A 302 -4.67 -13.40 -18.10
CA ALA A 302 -6.08 -13.10 -17.91
C ALA A 302 -6.74 -14.15 -16.99
N PRO A 303 -7.47 -13.72 -15.94
CA PRO A 303 -8.14 -14.64 -15.03
C PRO A 303 -9.30 -15.38 -15.72
N ASP A 304 -9.48 -16.63 -15.29
CA ASP A 304 -10.64 -17.44 -15.64
C ASP A 304 -11.93 -16.91 -15.00
N PHE A 305 -13.07 -17.50 -15.37
CA PHE A 305 -14.36 -17.06 -14.88
C PHE A 305 -14.45 -17.10 -13.34
N GLU A 306 -13.97 -18.18 -12.73
CA GLU A 306 -14.00 -18.35 -11.27
C GLU A 306 -13.17 -17.29 -10.55
N THR A 307 -11.95 -17.03 -11.02
CA THR A 307 -11.07 -16.00 -10.44
C THR A 307 -11.65 -14.61 -10.66
N ARG A 308 -12.22 -14.31 -11.82
CA ARG A 308 -12.91 -13.02 -12.07
C ARG A 308 -14.09 -12.82 -11.13
N MET A 309 -14.91 -13.85 -10.95
CA MET A 309 -16.05 -13.82 -10.04
C MET A 309 -15.59 -13.55 -8.60
N ALA A 310 -14.52 -14.22 -8.15
CA ALA A 310 -13.94 -14.02 -6.83
C ALA A 310 -13.37 -12.60 -6.66
N ILE A 311 -12.67 -12.06 -7.67
CA ILE A 311 -12.20 -10.67 -7.69
C ILE A 311 -13.38 -9.70 -7.56
N LEU A 312 -14.44 -9.90 -8.35
CA LEU A 312 -15.61 -9.02 -8.36
C LEU A 312 -16.34 -9.06 -7.00
N LYS A 313 -16.61 -10.26 -6.47
CA LYS A 313 -17.21 -10.45 -5.13
C LYS A 313 -16.39 -9.80 -4.02
N LYS A 314 -15.05 -9.90 -4.08
CA LYS A 314 -14.16 -9.26 -3.10
C LYS A 314 -14.22 -7.73 -3.21
N LYS A 315 -14.23 -7.21 -4.44
CA LYS A 315 -14.26 -5.78 -4.71
C LYS A 315 -15.59 -5.16 -4.25
N THR A 316 -16.72 -5.76 -4.61
CA THR A 316 -18.04 -5.30 -4.19
C THR A 316 -18.20 -5.36 -2.67
N TYR A 317 -17.69 -6.41 -2.02
CA TYR A 317 -17.67 -6.50 -0.56
C TYR A 317 -16.84 -5.37 0.09
N ASN A 318 -15.64 -5.09 -0.44
CA ASN A 318 -14.79 -4.01 0.08
C ASN A 318 -15.42 -2.61 -0.14
N ASP A 319 -16.14 -2.45 -1.26
CA ASP A 319 -16.84 -1.21 -1.61
C ASP A 319 -18.21 -1.07 -0.93
N GLY A 320 -18.65 -2.08 -0.15
CA GLY A 320 -19.97 -2.11 0.47
C GLY A 320 -21.12 -2.18 -0.54
N ILE A 321 -20.90 -2.72 -1.73
CA ILE A 321 -21.93 -2.84 -2.76
C ILE A 321 -22.49 -4.27 -2.69
N GLU A 322 -23.78 -4.39 -2.38
CA GLU A 322 -24.49 -5.66 -2.57
C GLU A 322 -25.06 -5.71 -3.99
N LEU A 323 -24.59 -6.67 -4.77
CA LEU A 323 -25.10 -6.97 -6.11
C LEU A 323 -25.75 -8.36 -6.09
N ALA A 324 -26.85 -8.51 -6.82
CA ALA A 324 -27.43 -9.83 -7.06
C ALA A 324 -26.44 -10.70 -7.85
N GLU A 325 -26.44 -12.02 -7.57
CA GLU A 325 -25.50 -12.95 -8.19
C GLU A 325 -25.61 -12.97 -9.72
N GLU A 326 -26.84 -12.84 -10.25
CA GLU A 326 -27.11 -12.71 -11.69
C GLU A 326 -26.42 -11.48 -12.32
N VAL A 327 -26.27 -10.38 -11.57
CA VAL A 327 -25.58 -9.16 -12.03
C VAL A 327 -24.07 -9.31 -11.98
N LEU A 328 -23.56 -10.14 -11.06
CA LEU A 328 -22.13 -10.47 -10.99
C LEU A 328 -21.72 -11.46 -12.08
N GLU A 329 -22.63 -12.32 -12.51
CA GLU A 329 -22.40 -13.35 -13.54
C GLU A 329 -22.48 -12.82 -14.98
N TYR A 330 -23.30 -11.80 -15.23
CA TYR A 330 -23.52 -11.18 -16.54
C TYR A 330 -22.30 -10.39 -17.06
#